data_AF-A0A850CGW4-F1
#
_entry.id   AF-A0A850CGW4-F1
#
_cell.length_a   1.000
_cell.length_b   1.000
_cell.length_c   1.000
_cell.angle_alpha   90.00
_cell.angle_beta   90.00
_cell.angle_gamma   90.00
#
_symmetry.space_group_name_H-M   'P 1'
#
loop_
_entity.id
_entity.type
_entity.pdbx_description
1 polymer ?
#
loop_
_entity_poly.entity_id
_entity_poly.type
_entity_poly.pdbx_seq_one_letter_code
_entity_poly.pdbx_strand_id
1 'polypeptide(L)'
;MVSVANSNWELIAWTAGGVTSVSVRGPETRPTVVPMGGGMDGAIGMIFSHGAHLRHLPVGALVDTSVDSPHATDRTFVLEGAEWEIPAYGNAETFAERLVRAGLLVRDPLVADVLAGDTPLLVTPRSVQRRVAAATGLTQGAIRQIERARQAAMLLQAGTPASEVVHLVGYHDQPHLARSMARFVGRKATQLQKPDPDEMLSLLYKTGAQVRP
;
A
#
# COMPACT_ATOMS: atom_id res chain seq x y z
N MET A 1 -15.78 0.39 3.36
CA MET A 1 -14.54 1.20 3.27
C MET A 1 -14.00 1.11 1.85
N VAL A 2 -13.54 2.21 1.26
CA VAL A 2 -12.81 2.17 -0.01
C VAL A 2 -11.30 2.21 0.29
N SER A 3 -10.61 1.14 -0.09
CA SER A 3 -9.15 1.12 -0.14
C SER A 3 -8.69 1.84 -1.38
N VAL A 4 -7.78 2.80 -1.21
CA VAL A 4 -7.15 3.52 -2.32
C VAL A 4 -5.98 2.69 -2.82
N ALA A 5 -5.77 2.71 -4.15
CA ALA A 5 -4.63 2.04 -4.78
C ALA A 5 -3.34 2.29 -3.99
N ASN A 6 -2.58 1.22 -3.77
CA ASN A 6 -1.37 1.22 -2.96
C ASN A 6 -0.29 0.44 -3.72
N SER A 7 0.90 1.02 -3.87
CA SER A 7 1.99 0.35 -4.57
C SER A 7 2.76 -0.63 -3.68
N ASN A 8 2.51 -0.56 -2.37
CA ASN A 8 3.07 -1.45 -1.36
C ASN A 8 2.13 -2.63 -1.07
N TRP A 9 2.71 -3.74 -0.63
CA TRP A 9 1.96 -4.82 -0.01
C TRP A 9 1.79 -4.55 1.49
N GLU A 10 0.76 -5.14 2.09
CA GLU A 10 0.42 -4.95 3.49
C GLU A 10 0.01 -6.27 4.15
N LEU A 11 0.23 -6.34 5.47
CA LEU A 11 -0.40 -7.30 6.35
C LEU A 11 -1.54 -6.59 7.07
N ILE A 12 -2.76 -7.10 6.94
CA ILE A 12 -3.93 -6.53 7.62
C ILE A 12 -4.60 -7.60 8.48
N ALA A 13 -4.88 -7.25 9.73
CA ALA A 13 -5.71 -8.02 10.63
C ALA A 13 -6.97 -7.23 10.95
N TRP A 14 -8.13 -7.86 10.91
CA TRP A 14 -9.40 -7.23 11.25
C TRP A 14 -10.32 -8.21 11.98
N THR A 15 -11.23 -7.67 12.78
CA THR A 15 -12.28 -8.41 13.45
C THR A 15 -13.63 -7.90 12.97
N ALA A 16 -14.51 -8.81 12.58
CA ALA A 16 -15.89 -8.49 12.21
C ALA A 16 -16.83 -9.55 12.76
N GLY A 17 -17.83 -9.12 13.52
CA GLY A 17 -18.77 -10.05 14.17
C GLY A 17 -18.07 -11.03 15.12
N GLY A 18 -17.01 -10.58 15.81
CA GLY A 18 -16.20 -11.41 16.71
C GLY A 18 -15.28 -12.43 16.03
N VAL A 19 -15.21 -12.46 14.69
CA VAL A 19 -14.29 -13.32 13.94
C VAL A 19 -13.09 -12.49 13.50
N THR A 20 -11.90 -12.89 13.95
CA THR A 20 -10.64 -12.30 13.51
C THR A 20 -10.14 -12.96 12.24
N SER A 21 -9.65 -12.15 11.31
CA SER A 21 -9.05 -12.57 10.06
C SER A 21 -7.75 -11.80 9.84
N VAL A 22 -6.76 -12.46 9.25
CA VAL A 22 -5.48 -11.85 8.88
C VAL A 22 -5.21 -12.17 7.42
N SER A 23 -4.76 -11.18 6.64
CA SER A 23 -4.49 -11.33 5.23
C SER A 23 -3.23 -10.59 4.83
N VAL A 24 -2.45 -11.19 3.92
CA VAL A 24 -1.40 -10.50 3.20
C VAL A 24 -1.98 -10.02 1.88
N ARG A 25 -2.05 -8.70 1.70
CA ARG A 25 -2.57 -8.07 0.48
C ARG A 25 -1.42 -7.54 -0.34
N GLY A 26 -1.41 -7.84 -1.64
CA GLY A 26 -0.42 -7.26 -2.53
C GLY A 26 -0.73 -5.82 -2.91
N PRO A 27 0.11 -5.24 -3.78
CA PRO A 27 -0.13 -3.92 -4.32
C PRO A 27 -1.47 -3.84 -5.06
N GLU A 28 -2.19 -2.75 -4.87
CA GLU A 28 -3.48 -2.47 -5.50
C GLU A 28 -3.29 -1.43 -6.60
N THR A 29 -3.64 -1.76 -7.84
CA THR A 29 -3.54 -0.87 -9.00
C THR A 29 -4.82 -0.06 -9.23
N ARG A 30 -5.87 -0.38 -8.49
CA ARG A 30 -7.20 0.24 -8.53
C ARG A 30 -7.80 0.27 -7.13
N PRO A 31 -8.78 1.16 -6.87
CA PRO A 31 -9.52 1.17 -5.63
C PRO A 31 -10.22 -0.17 -5.42
N THR A 32 -10.11 -0.68 -4.19
CA THR A 32 -10.83 -1.87 -3.78
C THR A 32 -11.90 -1.49 -2.78
N VAL A 33 -13.15 -1.82 -3.08
CA VAL A 33 -14.24 -1.69 -2.13
C VAL A 33 -14.21 -2.94 -1.26
N VAL A 34 -13.93 -2.77 0.03
CA VAL A 34 -14.12 -3.84 1.01
C VAL A 34 -15.56 -3.72 1.51
N PRO A 35 -16.46 -4.65 1.15
CA PRO A 35 -17.82 -4.64 1.66
C PRO A 35 -17.74 -4.92 3.16
N MET A 36 -17.95 -3.88 3.96
CA MET A 36 -18.05 -3.98 5.41
C MET A 36 -19.45 -4.52 5.70
N GLY A 37 -19.63 -5.83 5.54
CA GLY A 37 -20.86 -6.52 5.96
C GLY A 37 -20.86 -6.61 7.48
N GLY A 38 -21.62 -5.74 8.15
CA GLY A 38 -21.56 -5.61 9.60
C GLY A 38 -20.37 -4.75 10.04
N GLY A 39 -20.51 -4.05 11.16
CA GLY A 39 -19.44 -3.22 11.71
C GLY A 39 -18.15 -4.03 11.87
N MET A 40 -17.04 -3.48 11.38
CA MET A 40 -15.71 -3.98 11.72
C MET A 40 -15.42 -3.54 13.15
N ASP A 41 -15.21 -4.51 14.04
CA ASP A 41 -14.96 -4.27 15.46
C ASP A 41 -13.59 -3.61 15.67
N GLY A 42 -12.64 -3.92 14.79
CA GLY A 42 -11.33 -3.29 14.74
C GLY A 42 -10.51 -3.77 13.56
N ALA A 43 -9.51 -2.98 13.17
CA ALA A 43 -8.49 -3.37 12.20
C ALA A 43 -7.14 -2.75 12.51
N ILE A 44 -6.10 -3.47 12.15
CA ILE A 44 -4.73 -2.99 12.15
C ILE A 44 -4.03 -3.44 10.87
N GLY A 45 -3.32 -2.50 10.25
CA GLY A 45 -2.55 -2.74 9.03
C GLY A 45 -1.08 -2.40 9.23
N MET A 46 -0.21 -3.17 8.60
CA MET A 46 1.22 -2.90 8.45
C MET A 46 1.56 -2.83 6.98
N ILE A 47 2.01 -1.67 6.52
CA ILE A 47 2.46 -1.47 5.14
C ILE A 47 3.97 -1.68 5.09
N PHE A 48 4.42 -2.50 4.14
CA PHE A 48 5.84 -2.81 3.98
C PHE A 48 6.44 -1.95 2.87
N SER A 49 7.58 -1.33 3.17
CA SER A 49 8.30 -0.45 2.24
C SER A 49 8.71 -1.20 0.97
N HIS A 50 8.84 -0.47 -0.13
CA HIS A 50 9.35 -1.03 -1.38
C HIS A 50 10.71 -1.72 -1.19
N GLY A 51 10.88 -2.88 -1.81
CA GLY A 51 12.06 -3.73 -1.63
C GLY A 51 11.94 -4.70 -0.46
N ALA A 52 11.10 -4.45 0.55
CA ALA A 52 10.75 -5.46 1.54
C ALA A 52 9.72 -6.43 0.96
N HIS A 53 9.90 -7.74 1.11
CA HIS A 53 8.98 -8.76 0.63
C HIS A 53 9.08 -10.06 1.43
N LEU A 54 8.01 -10.84 1.46
CA LEU A 54 8.03 -12.19 2.02
C LEU A 54 8.74 -13.14 1.06
N ARG A 55 9.67 -13.94 1.57
CA ARG A 55 10.59 -14.77 0.78
C ARG A 55 9.88 -15.78 -0.12
N HIS A 56 8.81 -16.39 0.36
CA HIS A 56 8.09 -17.44 -0.35
C HIS A 56 6.77 -16.96 -0.97
N LEU A 57 6.47 -15.66 -0.86
CA LEU A 57 5.29 -15.07 -1.43
C LEU A 57 5.66 -14.25 -2.67
N PRO A 58 5.39 -14.73 -3.89
CA PRO A 58 5.70 -13.98 -5.10
C PRO A 58 4.78 -12.77 -5.20
N VAL A 59 5.29 -11.58 -4.85
CA VAL A 59 4.52 -10.32 -4.81
C VAL A 59 3.79 -10.04 -6.14
N GLY A 60 4.35 -10.47 -7.28
CA GLY A 60 3.69 -10.36 -8.59
C GLY A 60 2.34 -11.09 -8.68
N ALA A 61 2.16 -12.22 -8.00
CA ALA A 61 0.88 -12.94 -7.96
C ALA A 61 -0.14 -12.28 -7.01
N LEU A 62 0.33 -11.42 -6.10
CA LEU A 62 -0.51 -10.71 -5.14
C LEU A 62 -1.08 -9.39 -5.66
N VAL A 63 -0.66 -8.93 -6.84
CA VAL A 63 -1.16 -7.66 -7.39
C VAL A 63 -2.67 -7.73 -7.59
N ASP A 64 -3.40 -6.78 -7.00
CA ASP A 64 -4.87 -6.73 -6.94
C ASP A 64 -5.53 -7.95 -6.29
N THR A 65 -4.79 -8.71 -5.49
CA THR A 65 -5.28 -9.89 -4.76
C THR A 65 -4.74 -9.94 -3.33
N SER A 66 -5.16 -10.96 -2.58
CA SER A 66 -4.73 -11.20 -1.22
C SER A 66 -4.64 -12.70 -0.94
N VAL A 67 -3.88 -13.05 0.10
CA VAL A 67 -3.80 -14.40 0.64
C VAL A 67 -4.16 -14.32 2.12
N ASP A 68 -5.27 -14.97 2.47
CA ASP A 68 -5.73 -15.04 3.85
C ASP A 68 -4.91 -16.08 4.62
N SER A 69 -4.68 -15.78 5.89
CA SER A 69 -4.14 -16.73 6.83
C SER A 69 -5.08 -17.94 6.91
N PRO A 70 -4.57 -19.18 6.84
CA PRO A 70 -5.43 -20.37 6.92
C PRO A 70 -6.08 -20.51 8.30
N HIS A 71 -5.52 -19.88 9.33
CA HIS A 71 -6.08 -19.83 10.67
C HIS A 71 -5.71 -18.53 11.38
N ALA A 72 -6.67 -17.93 12.09
CA ALA A 72 -6.44 -16.79 12.96
C ALA A 72 -7.29 -16.93 14.23
N THR A 73 -6.71 -16.55 15.35
CA THR A 73 -7.39 -16.39 16.64
C THR A 73 -7.52 -14.89 16.95
N ASP A 74 -7.96 -14.55 18.15
CA ASP A 74 -7.97 -13.17 18.64
C ASP A 74 -6.55 -12.59 18.85
N ARG A 75 -5.52 -13.44 18.96
CA ARG A 75 -4.14 -13.03 19.28
C ARG A 75 -3.09 -13.51 18.29
N THR A 76 -3.36 -14.56 17.54
CA THR A 76 -2.36 -15.23 16.69
C THR A 76 -2.91 -15.53 15.31
N PHE A 77 -2.01 -15.78 14.35
CA PHE A 77 -2.35 -16.21 13.01
C PHE A 77 -1.23 -17.06 12.42
N VAL A 78 -1.51 -17.78 11.34
CA VAL A 78 -0.54 -18.61 10.64
C VAL A 78 0.05 -17.86 9.44
N LEU A 79 1.37 -17.77 9.41
CA LEU A 79 2.13 -17.25 8.27
C LEU A 79 3.24 -18.23 7.91
N GLU A 80 3.28 -18.67 6.65
CA GLU A 80 4.29 -19.63 6.16
C GLU A 80 4.35 -20.92 7.01
N GLY A 81 3.19 -21.38 7.49
CA GLY A 81 3.05 -22.59 8.30
C GLY A 81 3.44 -22.46 9.77
N ALA A 82 3.90 -21.29 10.23
CA ALA A 82 4.20 -21.02 11.63
C ALA A 82 3.16 -20.09 12.26
N GLU A 83 2.96 -20.21 13.57
CA GLU A 83 2.07 -19.33 14.33
C GLU A 83 2.81 -18.06 14.77
N TRP A 84 2.17 -16.91 14.56
CA TRP A 84 2.68 -15.59 14.86
C TRP A 84 1.67 -14.79 15.67
N GLU A 85 2.15 -13.94 16.58
CA GLU A 85 1.30 -12.98 17.27
C GLU A 85 0.82 -11.90 16.28
N ILE A 86 -0.46 -11.55 16.35
CA ILE A 86 -1.04 -10.45 15.57
C ILE A 86 -0.40 -9.15 16.06
N PRO A 87 0.24 -8.36 15.17
CA PRO A 87 0.87 -7.12 15.59
C PRO A 87 -0.18 -6.12 16.08
N ALA A 88 0.19 -5.36 17.10
CA ALA A 88 -0.47 -4.17 17.60
C ALA A 88 0.41 -2.94 17.34
N TYR A 89 -0.15 -1.74 17.50
CA TYR A 89 0.61 -0.50 17.25
C TYR A 89 1.92 -0.43 18.05
N GLY A 90 1.92 -0.90 19.30
CA GLY A 90 3.08 -0.86 20.19
C GLY A 90 4.16 -1.92 19.93
N ASN A 91 3.92 -2.93 19.09
CA ASN A 91 4.89 -4.02 18.83
C ASN A 91 5.12 -4.30 17.34
N ALA A 92 4.59 -3.47 16.43
CA ALA A 92 4.70 -3.66 14.98
C ALA A 92 6.17 -3.74 14.51
N GLU A 93 7.06 -2.91 15.05
CA GLU A 93 8.50 -2.94 14.73
C GLU A 93 9.13 -4.26 15.20
N THR A 94 8.86 -4.68 16.43
CA THR A 94 9.33 -5.96 16.97
C THR A 94 8.83 -7.15 16.15
N PHE A 95 7.57 -7.11 15.70
CA PHE A 95 7.02 -8.12 14.81
C PHE A 95 7.80 -8.20 13.49
N ALA A 96 8.07 -7.05 12.85
CA ALA A 96 8.87 -7.00 11.62
C ALA A 96 10.30 -7.53 11.82
N GLU A 97 10.96 -7.18 12.93
CA GLU A 97 12.29 -7.70 13.27
C GLU A 97 12.29 -9.23 13.44
N ARG A 98 11.24 -9.79 14.05
CA ARG A 98 11.10 -11.24 14.19
C ARG A 98 10.92 -11.93 12.84
N LEU A 99 10.17 -11.33 11.90
CA LEU A 99 10.07 -11.86 10.54
C LEU A 99 11.42 -11.85 9.80
N VAL A 100 12.22 -10.80 9.97
CA VAL A 100 13.59 -10.71 9.41
C VAL A 100 14.47 -11.79 10.03
N ARG A 101 14.44 -11.95 11.36
CA ARG A 101 15.24 -12.96 12.08
C ARG A 101 14.86 -14.38 11.68
N ALA A 102 13.59 -14.64 11.39
CA ALA A 102 13.12 -15.91 10.86
C ALA A 102 13.45 -16.12 9.36
N GLY A 103 14.03 -15.12 8.69
CA GLY A 103 14.34 -15.18 7.26
C GLY A 103 13.11 -15.12 6.36
N LEU A 104 11.95 -14.75 6.89
CA LEU A 104 10.69 -14.64 6.13
C LEU A 104 10.59 -13.29 5.42
N LEU A 105 10.99 -12.21 6.08
CA LEU A 105 10.99 -10.87 5.49
C LEU A 105 12.39 -10.51 4.99
N VAL A 106 12.51 -10.26 3.69
CA VAL A 106 13.76 -9.95 3.00
C VAL A 106 13.70 -8.55 2.41
N ARG A 107 14.84 -7.84 2.37
CA ARG A 107 14.98 -6.54 1.72
C ARG A 107 15.86 -6.64 0.49
N ASP A 108 15.37 -6.16 -0.65
CA ASP A 108 16.16 -5.88 -1.85
C ASP A 108 16.61 -4.41 -1.85
N PRO A 109 17.87 -4.10 -1.52
CA PRO A 109 18.34 -2.72 -1.39
C PRO A 109 18.30 -1.98 -2.73
N LEU A 110 18.62 -2.65 -3.85
CA LEU A 110 18.58 -2.00 -5.17
C LEU A 110 17.16 -1.50 -5.50
N VAL A 111 16.13 -2.30 -5.17
CA VAL A 111 14.73 -1.91 -5.40
C VAL A 111 14.33 -0.76 -4.48
N ALA A 112 14.76 -0.80 -3.22
CA ALA A 112 14.50 0.28 -2.27
C ALA A 112 15.11 1.61 -2.75
N ASP A 113 16.38 1.60 -3.15
CA ASP A 113 17.12 2.80 -3.57
C ASP A 113 16.53 3.38 -4.87
N VAL A 114 16.27 2.53 -5.87
CA VAL A 114 15.68 2.94 -7.16
C VAL A 114 14.30 3.58 -6.96
N LEU A 115 13.49 3.04 -6.04
CA LEU A 115 12.15 3.57 -5.77
C LEU A 115 12.18 4.78 -4.82
N ALA A 116 13.27 4.98 -4.07
CA ALA A 116 13.57 6.24 -3.38
C ALA A 116 14.04 7.36 -4.35
N GLY A 117 14.32 7.01 -5.61
CA GLY A 117 14.73 7.95 -6.65
C GLY A 117 16.22 7.91 -7.00
N ASP A 118 16.97 6.97 -6.43
CA ASP A 118 18.40 6.83 -6.73
C ASP A 118 18.63 6.19 -8.09
N THR A 119 19.69 6.62 -8.77
CA THR A 119 20.09 6.04 -10.07
C THR A 119 21.26 5.09 -9.86
N PRO A 120 21.06 3.77 -10.02
CA PRO A 120 22.14 2.81 -9.82
C PRO A 120 23.18 2.93 -10.94
N LEU A 121 24.44 3.18 -10.56
CA LEU A 121 25.54 3.42 -11.52
C LEU A 121 26.01 2.16 -12.26
N LEU A 122 25.77 0.97 -11.70
CA LEU A 122 26.36 -0.30 -12.18
C LEU A 122 25.34 -1.24 -12.83
N VAL A 123 24.06 -0.85 -12.93
CA VAL A 123 22.98 -1.73 -13.41
C VAL A 123 22.26 -1.09 -14.58
N THR A 124 22.10 -1.83 -15.67
CA THR A 124 21.38 -1.31 -16.85
C THR A 124 19.92 -1.00 -16.52
N PRO A 125 19.29 0.01 -17.16
CA PRO A 125 17.88 0.34 -16.95
C PRO A 125 16.94 -0.86 -17.10
N ARG A 126 17.22 -1.77 -18.06
CA ARG A 126 16.41 -2.97 -18.28
C ARG A 126 16.51 -3.97 -17.12
N SER A 127 17.71 -4.17 -16.57
CA SER A 127 17.91 -5.02 -15.40
C SER A 127 17.20 -4.45 -14.17
N VAL A 128 17.25 -3.12 -13.98
CA VAL A 128 16.52 -2.44 -12.91
C VAL A 128 15.01 -2.63 -13.07
N GLN A 129 14.46 -2.38 -14.27
CA GLN A 129 13.03 -2.55 -14.54
C GLN A 129 12.55 -3.98 -14.23
N ARG A 130 13.29 -5.00 -14.69
CA ARG A 130 12.95 -6.40 -14.44
C ARG A 130 12.97 -6.73 -12.95
N ARG A 131 13.97 -6.23 -12.22
CA ARG A 131 14.12 -6.50 -10.79
C ARG A 131 13.06 -5.81 -9.95
N VAL A 132 12.70 -4.56 -10.27
CA VAL A 132 11.55 -3.88 -9.64
C VAL A 132 10.28 -4.66 -9.90
N ALA A 133 9.97 -5.00 -11.16
CA ALA A 133 8.75 -5.76 -11.49
C ALA A 133 8.70 -7.12 -10.79
N ALA A 134 9.83 -7.80 -10.63
CA ALA A 134 9.90 -9.07 -9.91
C ALA A 134 9.66 -8.90 -8.40
N ALA A 135 10.19 -7.83 -7.80
CA ALA A 135 10.09 -7.59 -6.35
C ALA A 135 8.76 -6.98 -5.92
N THR A 136 8.11 -6.19 -6.78
CA THR A 136 6.88 -5.45 -6.44
C THR A 136 5.66 -5.92 -7.23
N GLY A 137 5.82 -6.72 -8.28
CA GLY A 137 4.74 -7.01 -9.24
C GLY A 137 4.37 -5.83 -10.14
N LEU A 138 4.92 -4.64 -9.92
CA LEU A 138 4.56 -3.41 -10.60
C LEU A 138 5.75 -2.80 -11.33
N THR A 139 5.47 -2.08 -12.42
CA THR A 139 6.50 -1.26 -13.06
C THR A 139 6.80 -0.01 -12.24
N GLN A 140 8.00 0.55 -12.36
CA GLN A 140 8.33 1.85 -11.74
C GLN A 140 7.35 2.95 -12.13
N GLY A 141 6.91 2.97 -13.40
CA GLY A 141 5.92 3.93 -13.87
C GLY A 141 4.57 3.77 -13.17
N ALA A 142 4.10 2.53 -12.97
CA ALA A 142 2.87 2.25 -12.24
C ALA A 142 2.97 2.69 -10.77
N ILE A 143 4.09 2.36 -10.09
CA ILE A 143 4.35 2.78 -8.71
C ILE A 143 4.32 4.31 -8.61
N ARG A 144 5.06 5.02 -9.47
CA ARG A 144 5.06 6.50 -9.49
C ARG A 144 3.67 7.09 -9.73
N GLN A 145 2.87 6.49 -10.61
CA GLN A 145 1.50 6.97 -10.86
C GLN A 145 0.59 6.80 -9.63
N ILE A 146 0.67 5.65 -8.95
CA ILE A 146 -0.10 5.37 -7.73
C ILE A 146 0.33 6.34 -6.61
N GLU A 147 1.63 6.44 -6.33
CA GLU A 147 2.14 7.32 -5.27
C GLU A 147 1.80 8.79 -5.54
N ARG A 148 1.94 9.25 -6.79
CA ARG A 148 1.53 10.61 -7.19
C ARG A 148 0.03 10.84 -6.98
N ALA A 149 -0.80 9.84 -7.25
CA ALA A 149 -2.24 9.92 -7.01
C ALA A 149 -2.56 9.97 -5.51
N ARG A 150 -1.90 9.16 -4.69
CA ARG A 150 -2.05 9.18 -3.22
C ARG A 150 -1.64 10.55 -2.65
N GLN A 151 -0.50 11.09 -3.06
CA GLN A 151 -0.04 12.41 -2.62
C GLN A 151 -1.02 13.53 -3.03
N ALA A 152 -1.54 13.51 -4.27
CA ALA A 152 -2.59 14.43 -4.68
C ALA A 152 -3.85 14.33 -3.81
N ALA A 153 -4.29 13.11 -3.50
CA ALA A 153 -5.46 12.89 -2.67
C ALA A 153 -5.28 13.46 -1.26
N MET A 154 -4.11 13.25 -0.64
CA MET A 154 -3.77 13.83 0.66
C MET A 154 -3.78 15.37 0.64
N LEU A 155 -3.21 15.99 -0.39
CA LEU A 155 -3.21 17.45 -0.54
C LEU A 155 -4.63 18.00 -0.72
N LEU A 156 -5.46 17.34 -1.53
CA LEU A 156 -6.86 17.71 -1.74
C LEU A 156 -7.68 17.60 -0.44
N GLN A 157 -7.48 16.53 0.34
CA GLN A 157 -8.12 16.36 1.64
C GLN A 157 -7.68 17.41 2.66
N ALA A 158 -6.42 17.84 2.61
CA ALA A 158 -5.91 18.95 3.41
C ALA A 158 -6.45 20.33 2.99
N GLY A 159 -7.32 20.39 1.96
CA GLY A 159 -7.95 21.62 1.48
C GLY A 159 -7.15 22.35 0.40
N THR A 160 -6.06 21.78 -0.11
CA THR A 160 -5.25 22.41 -1.16
C THR A 160 -6.09 22.57 -2.44
N PRO A 161 -6.09 23.75 -3.09
CA PRO A 161 -6.81 23.95 -4.35
C PRO A 161 -6.31 23.00 -5.46
N ALA A 162 -7.23 22.45 -6.26
CA ALA A 162 -6.87 21.49 -7.31
C ALA A 162 -5.87 22.05 -8.34
N SER A 163 -5.92 23.35 -8.63
CA SER A 163 -4.95 24.03 -9.49
C SER A 163 -3.53 24.01 -8.93
N GLU A 164 -3.40 24.17 -7.62
CA GLU A 164 -2.10 24.12 -6.93
C GLU A 164 -1.60 22.68 -6.84
N VAL A 165 -2.47 21.73 -6.52
CA VAL A 165 -2.13 20.28 -6.48
C VAL A 165 -1.56 19.82 -7.82
N VAL A 166 -2.15 20.25 -8.96
CA VAL A 166 -1.64 19.92 -10.30
C VAL A 166 -0.17 20.29 -10.43
N HIS A 167 0.22 21.47 -9.96
CA HIS A 167 1.60 21.94 -10.02
C HIS A 167 2.51 21.18 -9.04
N LEU A 168 2.08 21.02 -7.79
CA LEU A 168 2.87 20.43 -6.71
C LEU A 168 3.28 18.98 -6.98
N VAL A 169 2.42 18.20 -7.63
CA VAL A 169 2.69 16.76 -7.86
C VAL A 169 2.93 16.43 -9.34
N GLY A 170 3.04 17.44 -10.21
CA GLY A 170 3.40 17.25 -11.62
C GLY A 170 2.32 16.59 -12.47
N TYR A 171 1.05 16.97 -12.28
CA TYR A 171 0.02 16.73 -13.30
C TYR A 171 0.09 17.81 -14.39
N HIS A 172 -0.35 17.46 -15.59
CA HIS A 172 -0.38 18.40 -16.72
C HIS A 172 -1.47 19.46 -16.54
N ASP A 173 -2.65 19.04 -16.07
CA ASP A 173 -3.84 19.87 -15.92
C ASP A 173 -4.85 19.21 -14.95
N GLN A 174 -5.92 19.93 -14.61
CA GLN A 174 -6.97 19.42 -13.73
C GLN A 174 -7.72 18.20 -14.31
N PRO A 175 -8.03 18.10 -15.62
CA PRO A 175 -8.57 16.87 -16.21
C PRO A 175 -7.67 15.64 -16.06
N HIS A 176 -6.36 15.79 -16.14
CA HIS A 176 -5.38 14.73 -15.89
C HIS A 176 -5.42 14.32 -14.42
N LEU A 177 -5.40 15.27 -13.48
CA LEU A 177 -5.58 14.99 -12.06
C LEU A 177 -6.90 14.23 -11.80
N ALA A 178 -8.02 14.70 -12.36
CA ALA A 178 -9.33 14.10 -12.17
C ALA A 178 -9.41 12.64 -12.65
N ARG A 179 -8.82 12.33 -13.81
CA ARG A 179 -8.70 10.95 -14.31
C ARG A 179 -7.87 10.07 -13.38
N SER A 180 -6.78 10.61 -12.83
CA SER A 180 -5.94 9.90 -11.86
C SER A 180 -6.68 9.59 -10.56
N MET A 181 -7.43 10.57 -10.02
CA MET A 181 -8.26 10.37 -8.82
C MET A 181 -9.34 9.31 -9.06
N ALA A 182 -10.05 9.38 -10.19
CA ALA A 182 -11.04 8.37 -10.54
C ALA A 182 -10.42 6.96 -10.65
N ARG A 183 -9.24 6.86 -11.27
CA ARG A 183 -8.56 5.59 -11.50
C ARG A 183 -7.99 4.95 -10.24
N PHE A 184 -7.30 5.72 -9.39
CA PHE A 184 -6.50 5.18 -8.29
C PHE A 184 -7.14 5.39 -6.91
N VAL A 185 -8.00 6.41 -6.77
CA VAL A 185 -8.68 6.75 -5.51
C VAL A 185 -10.15 6.33 -5.54
N GLY A 186 -10.76 6.24 -6.74
CA GLY A 186 -12.17 5.89 -6.88
C GLY A 186 -13.11 7.03 -6.50
N ARG A 187 -12.57 8.25 -6.39
CA ARG A 187 -13.28 9.49 -6.04
C ARG A 187 -12.83 10.61 -6.95
N LYS A 188 -13.70 11.61 -7.14
CA LYS A 188 -13.35 12.84 -7.85
C LYS A 188 -12.62 13.80 -6.92
N ALA A 189 -11.75 14.65 -7.46
CA ALA A 189 -11.02 15.66 -6.68
C ALA A 189 -11.95 16.55 -5.84
N THR A 190 -13.11 16.92 -6.37
CA THR A 190 -14.12 17.74 -5.67
C THR A 190 -14.76 17.03 -4.48
N GLN A 191 -14.88 15.69 -4.53
CA GLN A 191 -15.39 14.89 -3.41
C GLN A 191 -14.33 14.80 -2.29
N LEU A 192 -13.05 14.71 -2.65
CA LEU A 192 -11.95 14.68 -1.68
C LEU A 192 -11.78 16.00 -0.92
N GLN A 193 -12.14 17.14 -1.53
CA GLN A 193 -12.11 18.46 -0.89
C GLN A 193 -13.29 18.72 0.05
N LYS A 194 -14.35 17.91 -0.04
CA LYS A 194 -15.52 17.96 0.83
C LYS A 194 -15.77 16.56 1.39
N PRO A 195 -14.85 16.04 2.23
CA PRO A 195 -14.98 14.69 2.76
C PRO A 195 -16.29 14.58 3.55
N ASP A 196 -17.04 13.51 3.28
CA ASP A 196 -18.20 13.15 4.11
C ASP A 196 -17.67 12.72 5.49
N PRO A 197 -18.15 13.31 6.61
CA PRO A 197 -17.68 12.98 7.96
C PRO A 197 -17.82 11.50 8.33
N ASP A 198 -18.74 10.76 7.69
CA ASP A 198 -18.95 9.33 7.94
C ASP A 198 -18.12 8.43 7.01
N GLU A 199 -17.37 8.99 6.06
CA GLU A 199 -16.63 8.24 5.05
C GLU A 199 -15.14 8.08 5.40
N MET A 200 -14.78 6.90 5.91
CA MET A 200 -13.39 6.54 6.15
C MET A 200 -12.73 6.05 4.85
N LEU A 201 -11.84 6.87 4.29
CA LEU A 201 -10.93 6.47 3.22
C LEU A 201 -9.66 5.87 3.83
N SER A 202 -9.23 4.70 3.34
CA SER A 202 -7.98 4.03 3.76
C SER A 202 -6.70 4.80 3.35
N LEU A 203 -6.85 6.06 2.91
CA LEU A 203 -5.78 6.96 2.45
C LEU A 203 -4.66 7.16 3.49
N LEU A 204 -4.96 6.97 4.78
CA LEU A 204 -4.18 7.51 5.90
C LEU A 204 -3.29 6.51 6.65
N TYR A 205 -3.22 5.25 6.24
CA TYR A 205 -2.17 4.36 6.75
C TYR A 205 -0.85 4.78 6.07
N LYS A 206 -0.18 5.73 6.73
CA LYS A 206 0.94 6.59 6.26
C LYS A 206 1.93 5.86 5.35
N THR A 207 2.02 6.26 4.09
CA THR A 207 3.19 5.98 3.25
C THR A 207 4.10 7.22 3.24
N GLY A 208 5.30 7.11 3.79
CA GLY A 208 6.33 8.16 3.80
C GLY A 208 7.03 8.38 2.46
N ALA A 209 6.47 7.90 1.35
CA ALA A 209 7.05 8.02 0.03
C ALA A 209 6.83 9.44 -0.51
N GLN A 210 7.88 10.27 -0.47
CA GLN A 210 7.89 11.53 -1.20
C GLN A 210 8.09 11.23 -2.68
N VAL A 211 7.10 11.51 -3.53
CA VAL A 211 7.32 11.55 -4.98
C VAL A 211 8.04 12.84 -5.29
N ARG A 212 9.33 12.76 -5.60
CA ARG A 212 10.06 13.91 -6.16
C ARG A 212 9.57 14.11 -7.62
N PRO A 213 9.37 15.37 -8.05
CA PRO A 213 8.91 15.69 -9.40
C PRO A 213 9.86 15.16 -10.48
#